data_AF-A0A3N0D778-F1
#
_entry.id   AF-A0A3N0D778-F1
#
_cell.length_a   1.000
_cell.length_b   1.000
_cell.length_c   1.000
_cell.angle_alpha   90.00
_cell.angle_beta   90.00
_cell.angle_gamma   90.00
#
_symmetry.space_group_name_H-M   'P 1'
#
loop_
_entity.id
_entity.type
_entity.pdbx_description
1 polymer ?
#
loop_
_entity_poly.entity_id
_entity_poly.type
_entity_poly.pdbx_seq_one_letter_code
_entity_poly.pdbx_strand_id
1 'polypeptide(L)' 'MDLDRGKPVWPQVAEELRRRLDAGQYPAGERFPAVVDLAADLDVAPSTVQKAVAALREEGRLYTVLGQGSFVCES' A
#
# COMPACT_ATOMS: atom_id res chain seq x y z
N MET A 1 -5.44 12.60 3.11
CA MET A 1 -6.58 11.66 3.07
C MET A 1 -7.48 11.98 4.25
N ASP A 2 -8.80 12.05 4.06
CA ASP A 2 -9.73 12.17 5.19
C ASP A 2 -10.07 10.77 5.69
N LEU A 3 -9.74 10.47 6.95
CA LEU A 3 -9.91 9.15 7.55
C LEU A 3 -11.12 9.14 8.47
N ASP A 4 -12.04 8.23 8.21
CA ASP A 4 -13.14 7.94 9.12
C ASP A 4 -12.59 7.18 10.33
N ARG A 5 -12.37 7.90 11.43
CA ARG A 5 -11.83 7.36 12.69
C ARG A 5 -12.84 6.46 13.43
N GLY A 6 -14.11 6.45 13.01
CA GLY A 6 -15.13 5.52 13.51
C GLY A 6 -15.03 4.12 12.91
N LYS A 7 -14.20 3.94 11.88
CA LYS A 7 -13.96 2.66 11.21
C LYS A 7 -12.50 2.23 11.34
N PRO A 8 -12.18 0.94 11.10
CA PRO A 8 -10.81 0.52 10.95
C PRO A 8 -10.09 1.39 9.90
N VAL A 9 -8.89 1.85 10.23
CA VAL A 9 -8.11 2.75 9.36
C VAL A 9 -7.46 1.98 8.21
N TRP A 10 -7.01 0.75 8.46
CA TRP A 10 -6.24 -0.03 7.47
C TRP A 10 -6.98 -0.33 6.15
N PRO A 11 -8.30 -0.63 6.12
CA PRO A 11 -9.00 -0.84 4.86
C PRO A 11 -9.11 0.45 4.04
N GLN A 12 -9.24 1.60 4.72
CA GLN A 12 -9.28 2.90 4.05
C GLN A 12 -7.92 3.20 3.41
N VAL A 13 -6.82 2.88 4.10
CA VAL A 13 -5.46 2.97 3.55
C VAL A 13 -5.28 2.02 2.36
N ALA A 14 -5.79 0.79 2.44
CA ALA A 14 -5.73 -0.16 1.34
C ALA A 14 -6.46 0.37 0.09
N GLU A 15 -7.63 0.98 0.28
CA GLU A 15 -8.41 1.61 -0.80
C GLU A 15 -7.67 2.80 -1.43
N GLU A 16 -7.06 3.66 -0.61
CA GLU A 16 -6.22 4.77 -1.12
C GLU A 16 -5.05 4.24 -1.95
N LEU A 17 -4.31 3.26 -1.44
CA LEU A 17 -3.20 2.66 -2.18
C LEU A 17 -3.66 1.94 -3.45
N ARG A 18 -4.84 1.31 -3.42
CA ARG A 18 -5.47 0.68 -4.59
C ARG A 18 -5.73 1.72 -5.68
N ARG A 19 -6.35 2.85 -5.33
CA ARG A 19 -6.58 3.97 -6.25
C ARG A 19 -5.28 4.52 -6.84
N ARG A 20 -4.22 4.65 -6.03
CA ARG A 20 -2.91 5.16 -6.53
C ARG A 20 -2.27 4.20 -7.53
N LEU A 21 -2.34 2.89 -7.26
CA LEU A 21 -1.91 1.86 -8.21
C LEU A 21 -2.74 1.90 -9.50
N ASP A 22 -4.07 2.02 -9.40
CA ASP A 22 -4.97 2.11 -10.57
C ASP A 22 -4.73 3.37 -11.41
N ALA A 23 -4.37 4.48 -10.75
CA ALA A 23 -3.98 5.72 -11.39
C ALA A 23 -2.57 5.67 -12.03
N GLY A 24 -1.85 4.55 -11.92
CA GLY A 24 -0.51 4.40 -12.46
C GLY A 24 0.56 5.22 -11.73
N GLN A 25 0.30 5.67 -10.49
CA GLN A 25 1.31 6.39 -9.70
C GLN A 25 2.51 5.50 -9.35
N TYR A 26 2.30 4.19 -9.32
CA TYR A 26 3.36 3.20 -9.15
C TYR A 26 3.38 2.32 -10.41
N PRO A 27 4.40 2.46 -11.27
CA PRO A 27 4.50 1.69 -12.49
C PRO A 27 4.58 0.18 -12.21
N ALA A 28 4.00 -0.62 -13.11
CA ALA A 28 4.11 -2.08 -13.05
C ALA A 28 5.57 -2.53 -13.13
N GLY A 29 5.95 -3.54 -12.35
CA GLY A 29 7.32 -4.05 -12.25
C GLY A 29 8.27 -3.17 -11.42
N GLU A 30 7.86 -1.96 -11.05
CA GLU A 30 8.68 -1.08 -10.21
C GLU A 30 8.54 -1.35 -8.72
N ARG A 31 9.54 -0.86 -7.98
CA ARG A 31 9.60 -0.98 -6.53
C ARG A 31 8.49 -0.12 -5.91
N PHE A 32 7.65 -0.77 -5.12
CA PHE A 32 6.64 -0.09 -4.33
C PHE A 32 7.28 0.59 -3.11
N PRO A 33 6.80 1.77 -2.69
CA PRO A 33 7.39 2.50 -1.57
C PRO A 33 7.43 1.68 -0.27
N ALA A 34 8.41 1.96 0.59
CA ALA A 34 8.49 1.26 1.86
C ALA A 34 7.33 1.66 2.78
N VAL A 35 6.96 0.72 3.66
CA VAL A 35 5.89 0.93 4.65
C VAL A 35 6.11 2.21 5.46
N VAL A 36 7.36 2.50 5.84
CA VAL A 36 7.71 3.68 6.63
C VAL A 36 7.49 4.98 5.88
N ASP A 37 7.78 5.01 4.58
CA ASP A 37 7.60 6.18 3.73
C ASP A 37 6.12 6.43 3.49
N LEU A 38 5.36 5.37 3.21
CA LEU A 38 3.90 5.44 3.06
C LEU A 38 3.20 5.85 4.35
N ALA A 39 3.68 5.40 5.50
CA ALA A 39 3.14 5.78 6.79
C ALA A 39 3.32 7.27 7.06
N ALA A 40 4.48 7.83 6.69
CA ALA A 40 4.74 9.26 6.78
C ALA A 40 3.91 10.07 5.77
N ASP A 41 3.80 9.62 4.52
CA ASP A 41 3.00 10.28 3.47
C ASP A 41 1.50 10.32 3.82
N LEU A 42 0.98 9.23 4.37
CA LEU A 42 -0.44 9.07 4.69
C LEU A 42 -0.79 9.52 6.11
N ASP A 43 0.19 9.92 6.92
CA ASP A 43 0.04 10.26 8.35
C ASP A 43 -0.70 9.17 9.16
N VAL A 44 -0.24 7.93 9.03
CA VAL A 44 -0.81 6.76 9.72
C VAL A 44 0.26 5.91 10.36
N ALA A 45 -0.12 5.05 11.31
CA ALA A 45 0.83 4.13 11.94
C ALA A 45 1.39 3.12 10.92
N PRO A 46 2.70 2.79 10.95
CA PRO A 46 3.31 1.81 10.05
C PRO A 46 2.62 0.44 10.04
N SER A 47 2.10 -0.01 11.19
CA SER A 47 1.34 -1.26 11.31
C SER A 47 0.03 -1.25 10.52
N THR A 48 -0.57 -0.08 10.30
CA THR A 48 -1.77 0.11 9.49
C THR A 48 -1.43 -0.05 8.00
N VAL A 49 -0.34 0.59 7.56
CA VAL A 49 0.18 0.43 6.20
C VAL A 49 0.59 -1.01 5.93
N GLN A 50 1.24 -1.69 6.88
CA GLN A 50 1.59 -3.11 6.73
C GLN A 50 0.37 -3.98 6.42
N LYS A 51 -0.74 -3.77 7.14
CA LYS A 51 -2.00 -4.49 6.89
C LYS A 51 -2.57 -4.17 5.51
N ALA A 52 -2.56 -2.90 5.11
CA ALA A 52 -3.02 -2.48 3.79
C ALA A 52 -2.18 -3.08 2.66
N VAL A 53 -0.85 -3.05 2.80
CA VAL A 53 0.09 -3.65 1.85
C VAL A 53 -0.06 -5.17 1.80
N ALA A 54 -0.32 -5.83 2.94
CA ALA A 54 -0.61 -7.26 2.96
C ALA A 54 -1.88 -7.60 2.17
N ALA A 55 -2.97 -6.85 2.35
CA ALA A 55 -4.20 -7.04 1.58
C ALA A 55 -3.97 -6.88 0.06
N LEU A 56 -3.22 -5.84 -0.35
CA LEU A 56 -2.87 -5.65 -1.76
C LEU A 56 -2.01 -6.78 -2.34
N ARG A 57 -1.21 -7.46 -1.51
CA ARG A 57 -0.47 -8.65 -1.94
C ARG A 57 -1.40 -9.86 -2.10
N GLU A 58 -2.34 -10.04 -1.18
CA GLU A 58 -3.36 -11.09 -1.27
C GLU A 58 -4.25 -10.91 -2.50
N GLU A 59 -4.50 -9.67 -2.91
CA GLU A 59 -5.20 -9.31 -4.15
C GLU A 59 -4.34 -9.49 -5.42
N GLY A 60 -3.07 -9.89 -5.29
CA GLY A 60 -2.16 -10.07 -6.42
C GLY A 60 -1.69 -8.78 -7.07
N ARG A 61 -1.83 -7.63 -6.39
CA ARG A 61 -1.39 -6.32 -6.92
C ARG A 61 0.06 -6.02 -6.62
N LEU A 62 0.58 -6.58 -5.55
CA LEU A 62 1.95 -6.42 -5.10
C LEU A 62 2.57 -7.79 -4.81
N TYR A 63 3.88 -7.90 -4.96
CA TYR A 63 4.66 -9.04 -4.50
C TYR A 63 5.85 -8.57 -3.67
N THR A 64 6.42 -9.46 -2.85
CA THR A 64 7.58 -9.14 -1.99
C THR A 64 8.77 -9.96 -2.41
N VAL A 65 9.90 -9.30 -2.55
CA VAL A 65 11.19 -9.95 -2.73
C VAL A 65 11.98 -9.78 -1.43
N LEU A 66 12.35 -10.90 -0.82
CA LEU A 66 13.07 -10.92 0.46
C LEU A 66 14.36 -10.11 0.34
N GLY A 67 14.58 -9.17 1.27
CA GLY A 67 15.74 -8.28 1.27
C GLY A 67 15.68 -7.13 0.25
N GLN A 68 14.71 -7.11 -0.66
CA GLN A 68 14.58 -6.05 -1.68
C GLN A 68 13.31 -5.21 -1.54
N GLY A 69 12.29 -5.67 -0.81
CA GLY A 69 11.07 -4.91 -0.55
C GLY A 69 9.87 -5.38 -1.37
N SER A 70 8.91 -4.49 -1.59
CA SER A 70 7.68 -4.80 -2.33
C SER A 70 7.75 -4.22 -3.74
N PHE A 71 7.10 -4.87 -4.69
CA PHE A 71 7.06 -4.48 -6.10
C PHE A 71 5.63 -4.57 -6.61
N VAL A 72 5.32 -3.75 -7.62
CA VAL A 72 4.01 -3.75 -8.28
C VAL A 72 3.92 -4.89 -9.28
N CYS A 73 2.87 -5.71 -9.19
CA CYS A 73 2.64 -6.78 -10.17
C CYS A 73 2.38 -6.19 -11.56
N GLU A 74 2.93 -6.86 -12.58
CA GLU A 74 2.56 -6.63 -13.96
C GLU A 74 1.18 -7.24 -14.20
N SER A 75 0.21 -6.41 -14.60
CA SER A 75 -1.15 -6.83 -14.96
C SER A 75 -1.32 -6.79 -16.47
#